data_AF-A0A2N0DFZ9-F1
#
_entry.id   AF-A0A2N0DFZ9-F1
#
_cell.length_a   1.000
_cell.length_b   1.000
_cell.length_c   1.000
_cell.angle_alpha   90.00
_cell.angle_beta   90.00
_cell.angle_gamma   90.00
#
_symmetry.space_group_name_H-M   'P 1'
#
loop_
_entity.id
_entity.type
_entity.pdbx_description
1 polymer ?
#
loop_
_entity_poly.entity_id
_entity_poly.type
_entity_poly.pdbx_seq_one_letter_code
_entity_poly.pdbx_strand_id
1 'polypeptide(L)' 'MKLIGIEEHFIVEEVPQAWTFAGLDDTDPSVAYHPDDIERRLLDIADERIAFIPAEPVARRWRKISSCDG' A
#
# COMPACT_ATOMS: atom_id res chain seq x y z
N MET A 1 15.54 7.66 -18.91
CA MET A 1 14.16 7.13 -19.05
C MET A 1 13.46 7.31 -17.71
N LYS A 2 12.15 7.62 -17.67
CA LYS A 2 11.44 7.83 -16.40
C LYS A 2 10.64 6.57 -16.07
N LEU A 3 10.93 5.92 -14.95
CA LEU A 3 10.15 4.78 -14.47
C LEU A 3 8.91 5.30 -13.74
N ILE A 4 7.77 4.63 -13.89
CA ILE A 4 6.53 5.00 -13.18
C ILE A 4 5.88 3.71 -12.70
N GLY A 5 5.79 3.54 -11.38
CA GLY A 5 5.00 2.47 -10.77
C GLY A 5 3.51 2.80 -10.89
N ILE A 6 2.73 1.89 -11.48
CA ILE A 6 1.30 2.10 -11.73
C ILE A 6 0.38 1.20 -10.91
N GLU A 7 0.91 0.17 -10.24
CA GLU A 7 0.16 -0.80 -9.42
C GLU A 7 0.76 -0.94 -8.00
N GLU A 8 0.98 0.19 -7.35
CA GLU A 8 1.52 0.26 -5.99
C GLU A 8 0.40 0.09 -4.95
N HIS A 9 0.36 -1.08 -4.30
CA HIS A 9 -0.65 -1.45 -3.30
C HIS A 9 -0.30 -0.89 -1.92
N PHE A 10 -1.30 -0.43 -1.16
CA PHE A 10 -1.17 -0.05 0.25
C PHE A 10 -2.49 -0.34 0.97
N ILE A 11 -2.44 -0.47 2.30
CA ILE A 11 -3.63 -0.57 3.14
C ILE A 11 -3.55 0.47 4.25
N VAL A 12 -4.67 0.68 4.93
CA VAL A 12 -4.76 1.51 6.15
C VAL A 12 -5.03 0.61 7.35
N GLU A 13 -4.75 1.09 8.55
CA GLU A 13 -4.82 0.30 9.80
C GLU A 13 -6.20 -0.33 10.05
N GLU A 14 -7.27 0.26 9.52
CA GLU A 14 -8.63 -0.25 9.65
C GLU A 14 -8.90 -1.51 8.81
N VAL A 15 -8.10 -1.76 7.77
CA VAL A 15 -8.30 -2.90 6.86
C VAL A 15 -7.95 -4.23 7.54
N PRO A 16 -6.77 -4.41 8.18
CA PRO A 16 -6.47 -5.60 8.97
C PRO A 16 -7.49 -5.87 10.08
N GLN A 17 -7.97 -4.80 10.73
CA GLN A 17 -9.00 -4.90 11.77
C GLN A 17 -10.31 -5.45 11.22
N ALA A 18 -10.75 -4.94 10.06
CA ALA A 18 -11.95 -5.41 9.39
C ALA A 18 -11.84 -6.86 8.92
N TRP A 19 -10.67 -7.28 8.42
CA TRP A 19 -10.42 -8.66 8.02
C TRP A 19 -10.48 -9.62 9.20
N THR A 20 -9.84 -9.26 10.31
CA THR A 20 -9.89 -10.02 11.56
C THR A 20 -11.33 -10.12 12.10
N PHE A 21 -12.05 -9.00 12.12
CA PHE A 21 -13.46 -8.99 12.56
C PHE A 21 -14.36 -9.88 11.69
N ALA A 22 -14.06 -9.98 10.39
CA ALA A 22 -14.79 -10.82 9.45
C ALA A 22 -14.35 -12.30 9.46
N GLY A 23 -13.32 -12.68 10.23
CA GLY A 23 -12.76 -14.03 10.23
C GLY A 23 -12.14 -14.43 8.89
N LEU A 24 -11.60 -13.47 8.15
CA LEU A 24 -10.99 -13.73 6.84
C LEU A 24 -9.61 -14.39 6.95
N ASP A 25 -8.91 -14.19 8.06
CA ASP A 25 -7.70 -14.91 8.41
C ASP A 25 -7.91 -16.44 8.48
N ASP A 26 -9.11 -16.90 8.83
CA ASP A 26 -9.45 -18.33 8.87
C ASP A 26 -9.83 -18.91 7.49
N THR A 27 -10.24 -18.07 6.54
CA THR A 27 -10.91 -18.53 5.30
C THR A 27 -10.23 -18.08 4.01
N ASP A 28 -9.44 -17.02 4.04
CA ASP A 28 -8.70 -16.47 2.92
C ASP A 28 -7.20 -16.63 3.16
N PRO A 29 -6.50 -17.55 2.46
CA PRO A 29 -5.07 -17.74 2.59
C PRO A 29 -4.23 -16.48 2.28
N SER A 30 -4.77 -15.54 1.51
CA SER A 30 -4.10 -14.26 1.20
C SER A 30 -4.15 -13.28 2.37
N VAL A 31 -5.13 -13.43 3.26
CA VAL A 31 -5.20 -12.74 4.56
C VAL A 31 -4.45 -13.54 5.61
N ALA A 32 -4.63 -14.87 5.68
CA ALA A 32 -3.96 -15.71 6.66
C ALA A 32 -2.42 -15.63 6.60
N TYR A 33 -1.86 -15.36 5.41
CA TYR A 33 -0.42 -15.24 5.20
C TYR A 33 0.05 -13.79 5.38
N HIS A 34 0.23 -13.39 6.64
CA HIS A 34 0.90 -12.15 7.01
C HIS A 34 2.31 -12.46 7.54
N PRO A 35 3.37 -12.51 6.72
CA PRO A 35 4.70 -12.27 7.27
C PRO A 35 4.71 -10.81 7.76
N ASP A 36 4.98 -10.58 9.05
CA ASP A 36 4.95 -9.26 9.72
C ASP A 36 5.56 -8.12 8.87
N ASP A 37 6.58 -8.44 8.08
CA ASP A 37 7.24 -7.53 7.15
C ASP A 37 6.37 -7.02 5.99
N ILE A 38 5.45 -7.83 5.45
CA ILE A 38 4.59 -7.42 4.34
C ILE A 38 3.47 -6.50 4.84
N GLU A 39 2.88 -6.80 5.99
CA GLU A 39 1.88 -5.94 6.61
C GLU A 39 2.48 -4.56 6.92
N ARG A 40 3.64 -4.52 7.58
CA ARG A 40 4.40 -3.29 7.84
C ARG A 40 4.63 -2.47 6.56
N ARG A 41 5.05 -3.11 5.46
CA ARG A 41 5.28 -2.45 4.17
C ARG A 41 4.00 -1.97 3.49
N LEU A 42 2.88 -2.67 3.67
CA LEU A 42 1.58 -2.26 3.13
C LEU A 42 1.00 -1.06 3.87
N LEU A 43 1.28 -0.94 5.18
CA LEU A 43 0.88 0.20 6.01
C LEU A 43 1.81 1.41 5.87
N ASP A 44 3.11 1.20 5.60
CA ASP A 44 4.03 2.32 5.37
C ASP A 44 3.86 2.91 3.96
N ILE A 45 3.27 4.10 3.87
CA ILE A 45 3.07 4.84 2.61
C ILE A 45 4.25 5.80 2.32
N ALA A 46 5.18 5.98 3.27
CA ALA A 46 6.22 6.98 3.23
C ALA A 46 7.63 6.38 3.20
N ASP A 47 8.27 6.23 4.36
CA ASP A 47 9.73 6.30 4.49
C ASP A 47 10.43 5.08 3.91
N GLU A 48 9.96 3.87 4.19
CA GLU A 48 10.57 2.66 3.64
C GLU A 48 10.26 2.51 2.15
N ARG A 49 9.04 2.85 1.73
CA ARG A 49 8.67 2.82 0.30
C ARG A 49 9.54 3.74 -0.53
N ILE A 50 9.76 4.96 -0.06
CA ILE A 50 10.62 5.91 -0.74
C ILE A 50 12.08 5.42 -0.74
N ALA A 51 12.53 4.75 0.33
CA ALA A 51 13.87 4.18 0.40
C ALA A 51 14.10 2.98 -0.54
N PHE A 52 13.05 2.22 -0.88
CA PHE A 52 13.12 1.13 -1.86
C PHE A 52 13.08 1.61 -3.33
N ILE A 53 12.69 2.86 -3.57
CA ILE A 53 12.78 3.46 -4.91
C ILE A 53 14.27 3.78 -5.16
N PRO A 54 14.91 3.18 -6.19
CA PRO A 54 16.29 3.52 -6.52
C PRO A 54 16.41 5.04 -6.76
N ALA A 55 17.59 5.62 -6.51
CA ALA A 55 17.81 7.07 -6.65
C ALA A 55 17.51 7.64 -8.05
N GLU A 56 17.33 6.78 -9.06
CA GLU A 56 16.74 7.20 -10.33
C GLU A 56 15.26 7.59 -10.16
N PRO A 57 14.83 8.74 -10.69
CA PRO A 57 13.52 9.27 -10.38
C PRO A 57 12.40 8.43 -10.99
N VAL A 58 11.85 7.50 -10.18
CA VAL A 58 10.49 7.01 -10.40
C VAL A 58 9.56 8.21 -10.25
N ALA A 59 8.77 8.51 -11.28
CA ALA A 59 7.83 9.63 -11.23
C ALA A 59 6.88 9.46 -10.05
N ARG A 60 6.90 10.42 -9.11
CA ARG A 60 5.95 10.46 -8.01
C ARG A 60 4.51 10.56 -8.54
N ARG A 61 3.67 9.71 -7.95
CA ARG A 61 2.21 9.50 -8.06
C ARG A 61 1.40 10.79 -8.32
N TRP A 62 0.57 10.72 -9.37
CA TRP A 62 -0.73 11.38 -9.61
C TRP A 62 -0.87 12.88 -9.29
N ARG A 63 -0.87 13.69 -10.35
CA ARG A 63 -1.29 15.10 -10.31
C ARG A 63 -2.83 15.17 -10.39
N LYS A 64 -3.44 15.68 -9.31
CA LYS A 64 -4.78 16.30 -9.20
C LYS A 64 -6.03 15.36 -9.20
N ILE A 65 -6.45 14.93 -8.00
CA ILE A 65 -7.87 14.93 -7.64
C ILE A 65 -8.05 16.15 -6.71
N SER A 66 -7.97 17.35 -7.29
CA SER A 66 -8.36 18.59 -6.62
C SER A 66 -9.09 19.45 -7.65
N SER A 67 -10.27 18.97 -8.04
CA SER A 67 -11.36 19.78 -8.58
C SER A 67 -12.64 18.97 -8.45
N CYS A 68 -12.97 18.62 -7.21
CA CYS A 68 -14.37 18.54 -6.79
C CYS A 68 -14.60 19.86 -6.03
N ASP A 69 -14.63 20.96 -6.78
CA ASP A 69 -15.27 22.18 -6.31
C ASP A 69 -16.78 21.89 -6.39
N GLY A 70 -17.49 22.25 -5.32
CA GLY A 70 -18.94 22.03 -5.18
C GLY A 70 -19.81 22.92 -6.07
#